data_AF-A0A1Y1N7E3-F1
#
_entry.id   AF-A0A1Y1N7E3-F1
#
_cell.length_a   1.000
_cell.length_b   1.000
_cell.length_c   1.000
_cell.angle_alpha   90.00
_cell.angle_beta   90.00
_cell.angle_gamma   90.00
#
_symmetry.space_group_name_H-M   'P 1'
#
loop_
_entity.id
_entity.type
_entity.pdbx_description
1 polymer ?
#
loop_
_entity_poly.entity_id
_entity_poly.type
_entity_poly.pdbx_seq_one_letter_code
_entity_poly.pdbx_strand_id
1 'polypeptide(L)'
;MGEKIQDPRECFCLPSCTSISFDAEVSQSQWDWRKTFHYKEHDESFNITFERDHFSRLIVYYKNLQFMTSERNELYGLSDFLANCGGFLGLFCGLSFTSIMEVLYYLTLRIACNTLRFGRRVWSGNQKMVERERMRKIGLKQQQR
;
A
#
# COMPACT_ATOMS: atom_id res chain seq x y z
N MET A 1 11.25 4.49 -20.33
CA MET A 1 12.61 4.82 -20.76
C MET A 1 12.49 5.83 -21.89
N GLY A 2 12.84 7.09 -21.68
CA GLY A 2 12.84 8.11 -22.74
C GLY A 2 14.28 8.58 -22.97
N GLU A 3 14.77 8.39 -24.19
CA GLU A 3 16.08 8.90 -24.63
C GLU A 3 16.04 10.43 -24.76
N LYS A 4 17.12 11.09 -24.31
CA LYS A 4 17.39 12.51 -24.57
C LYS A 4 18.60 12.58 -25.52
N ILE A 5 18.34 12.93 -26.77
CA ILE A 5 19.33 13.54 -27.66
C ILE A 5 19.58 14.96 -27.13
N GLN A 6 20.84 15.40 -27.16
CA GLN A 6 21.31 16.60 -26.47
C GLN A 6 21.97 17.53 -27.49
N ASP A 7 21.24 18.58 -27.91
CA ASP A 7 21.71 19.72 -28.69
C ASP A 7 21.91 20.94 -27.76
N PRO A 8 23.02 21.69 -27.85
CA PRO A 8 23.36 22.78 -26.93
C PRO A 8 22.43 24.01 -26.99
N ARG A 9 21.38 24.02 -27.82
CA ARG A 9 20.28 25.00 -27.77
C ARG A 9 18.99 24.48 -27.13
N GLU A 10 19.01 23.28 -26.54
CA GLU A 10 17.81 22.62 -26.02
C GLU A 10 17.51 22.97 -24.57
N CYS A 11 16.30 23.49 -24.35
CA CYS A 11 15.73 23.61 -23.01
C CYS A 11 15.52 22.21 -22.41
N PHE A 12 16.00 22.02 -21.18
CA PHE A 12 15.66 20.87 -20.33
C PHE A 12 14.23 21.02 -19.79
N CYS A 13 13.24 20.83 -20.65
CA CYS A 13 11.86 20.79 -20.19
C CYS A 13 11.60 19.48 -19.46
N LEU A 14 11.21 19.58 -18.19
CA LEU A 14 10.67 18.46 -17.43
C LEU A 14 9.32 18.05 -18.04
N PRO A 15 8.98 16.76 -18.04
CA PRO A 15 7.68 16.30 -18.52
C PRO A 15 6.56 16.87 -17.63
N SER A 16 5.44 17.21 -18.27
CA SER A 16 4.22 17.61 -17.55
C SER A 16 3.69 16.44 -16.71
N CYS A 17 3.19 16.73 -15.50
CA CYS A 17 2.53 15.74 -14.64
C CYS A 17 1.19 15.27 -15.20
N THR A 18 0.54 16.12 -16.00
CA THR A 18 -0.71 15.80 -16.69
C THR A 18 -0.55 16.06 -18.18
N SER A 19 -0.86 15.06 -18.99
CA SER A 19 -0.84 15.17 -20.44
C SER A 19 -1.99 14.37 -21.04
N ILE A 20 -2.76 14.99 -21.92
CA ILE A 20 -3.85 14.34 -22.65
C ILE A 20 -3.38 14.20 -24.09
N SER A 21 -3.32 12.97 -24.60
CA SER A 21 -2.95 12.67 -25.98
C SER A 21 -4.13 12.04 -26.69
N PHE A 22 -4.39 12.45 -27.92
CA PHE A 22 -5.48 11.92 -28.74
C PHE A 22 -4.89 11.24 -29.98
N ASP A 23 -5.23 9.97 -30.18
CA ASP A 23 -4.90 9.26 -31.42
C ASP A 23 -5.90 9.66 -32.50
N ALA A 24 -5.39 10.28 -33.57
CA ALA A 24 -6.21 10.73 -34.69
C ALA A 24 -6.28 9.63 -35.76
N GLU A 25 -7.49 9.22 -36.12
CA GLU A 25 -7.76 8.34 -37.26
C GLU A 25 -8.41 9.14 -38.38
N VAL A 26 -7.78 9.16 -39.56
CA VAL A 26 -8.23 9.96 -40.70
C VAL A 26 -8.92 9.06 -41.72
N SER A 27 -10.19 9.35 -42.00
CA SER A 27 -10.93 8.77 -43.13
C SER A 27 -11.16 9.83 -44.19
N GLN A 28 -10.91 9.48 -45.46
CA GLN A 28 -11.08 10.37 -46.60
C GLN A 28 -12.12 9.78 -47.56
N SER A 29 -13.06 10.61 -48.00
CA SER A 29 -14.03 10.24 -49.02
C SER A 29 -14.03 11.29 -50.14
N GLN A 30 -14.25 10.83 -51.38
CA GLN A 30 -14.34 11.74 -52.51
C GLN A 30 -15.66 12.51 -52.42
N TRP A 31 -15.57 13.80 -52.11
CA TRP A 31 -16.71 14.69 -52.07
C TRP A 31 -16.77 15.51 -53.36
N ASP A 32 -17.75 15.19 -54.21
CA ASP A 32 -18.06 15.99 -55.39
C ASP A 32 -18.84 17.24 -54.97
N TRP A 33 -18.07 18.27 -54.58
CA TRP A 33 -18.60 19.54 -54.11
C TRP A 33 -19.47 20.20 -55.19
N ARG A 34 -19.05 20.14 -56.46
CA ARG A 34 -19.75 20.77 -57.59
C ARG A 34 -21.20 20.28 -57.66
N LYS A 35 -21.42 18.96 -57.62
CA LYS A 35 -22.78 18.38 -57.61
C LYS A 35 -23.58 18.69 -56.33
N THR A 36 -22.90 18.76 -55.17
CA THR A 36 -23.55 19.05 -53.89
C THR A 36 -24.08 20.48 -53.82
N PHE A 37 -23.33 21.44 -54.39
CA PHE A 37 -23.71 22.85 -54.42
C PHE A 37 -24.74 23.16 -55.52
N HIS A 38 -24.71 22.50 -56.68
CA HIS A 38 -25.75 22.65 -57.71
C HIS A 38 -27.17 22.33 -57.21
N TYR A 39 -27.33 21.40 -56.28
CA TYR A 39 -28.64 21.13 -55.65
C TYR A 39 -29.07 22.22 -54.65
N LYS A 40 -28.13 22.98 -54.09
CA LYS A 40 -28.37 24.07 -53.13
C LYS A 40 -28.47 25.46 -53.78
N GLU A 41 -28.28 25.54 -55.09
CA GLU A 41 -28.29 26.76 -55.92
C GLU A 41 -29.65 27.47 -55.95
N HIS A 42 -30.71 26.84 -55.45
CA HIS A 42 -32.05 27.44 -55.36
C HIS A 42 -32.22 28.42 -54.17
N ASP A 43 -31.17 28.63 -53.38
CA ASP A 43 -31.10 29.62 -52.31
C ASP A 43 -30.33 30.85 -52.83
N GLU A 44 -31.05 31.95 -53.13
CA GLU A 44 -30.66 33.09 -53.98
C GLU A 44 -29.43 33.93 -53.50
N SER A 45 -28.62 33.45 -52.55
CA SER A 45 -27.59 34.24 -51.87
C SER A 45 -26.13 33.83 -52.15
N PHE A 46 -25.86 32.80 -52.96
CA PHE A 46 -24.49 32.30 -53.17
C PHE A 46 -23.98 32.41 -54.63
N ASN A 47 -23.27 33.49 -54.96
CA ASN A 47 -22.54 33.65 -56.23
C ASN A 47 -21.18 32.91 -56.17
N ILE A 48 -21.16 31.59 -56.35
CA ILE A 48 -19.91 30.80 -56.43
C ILE A 48 -19.44 30.75 -57.89
N THR A 49 -18.18 31.12 -58.14
CA THR A 49 -17.57 30.97 -59.47
C THR A 49 -16.96 29.58 -59.59
N PHE A 50 -17.73 28.62 -60.10
CA PHE A 50 -17.37 27.19 -60.18
C PHE A 50 -16.06 26.87 -60.92
N GLU A 51 -15.47 27.81 -61.65
CA GLU A 51 -14.23 27.63 -62.42
C GLU A 51 -12.94 27.89 -61.62
N ARG A 52 -12.98 28.61 -60.50
CA ARG A 52 -11.76 28.98 -59.74
C ARG A 52 -11.74 28.53 -58.28
N ASP A 53 -12.87 28.11 -57.75
CA ASP A 53 -13.00 27.78 -56.33
C ASP A 53 -12.86 26.26 -56.10
N HIS A 54 -12.15 25.89 -55.03
CA HIS A 54 -12.03 24.49 -54.57
C HIS A 54 -12.56 24.39 -53.15
N PHE A 55 -13.47 23.43 -52.91
CA PHE A 55 -14.07 23.22 -51.60
C PHE A 55 -13.62 21.90 -50.97
N SER A 56 -13.26 21.96 -49.69
CA SER A 56 -12.92 20.80 -48.86
C SER A 56 -13.81 20.77 -47.61
N ARG A 57 -14.26 19.59 -47.20
CA ARG A 57 -15.05 19.39 -45.98
C ARG A 57 -14.25 18.57 -44.97
N LEU A 58 -14.09 19.11 -43.76
CA LEU A 58 -13.49 18.42 -42.63
C LEU A 58 -14.55 18.25 -41.53
N ILE A 59 -14.65 17.04 -40.98
CA ILE A 59 -15.52 16.75 -39.83
C ILE A 59 -14.65 16.09 -38.76
N VAL A 60 -14.59 16.71 -37.58
CA VAL A 60 -13.83 16.20 -36.42
C VAL A 60 -14.81 15.76 -35.36
N TYR A 61 -14.70 14.50 -34.92
CA TYR A 61 -15.54 13.93 -33.88
C TYR A 61 -14.77 12.88 -33.07
N TYR A 62 -15.19 12.65 -31.83
CA TYR A 62 -14.64 11.59 -31.00
C TYR A 62 -15.17 10.24 -31.46
N LYS A 63 -14.26 9.29 -31.76
CA LYS A 63 -14.64 7.92 -32.17
C LYS A 63 -15.38 7.17 -31.06
N ASN A 64 -14.93 7.33 -29.82
CA ASN A 64 -15.53 6.72 -28.63
C ASN A 64 -15.61 7.74 -27.49
N LEU A 65 -16.57 7.57 -26.58
CA LEU A 65 -16.79 8.43 -25.41
C LEU A 65 -15.95 8.02 -24.18
N GLN A 66 -15.17 6.95 -24.29
CA GLN A 66 -14.36 6.39 -23.20
C GLN A 66 -12.92 6.92 -23.29
N PHE A 67 -12.44 7.53 -22.20
CA PHE A 67 -11.06 7.99 -22.05
C PHE A 67 -10.27 6.99 -21.22
N MET A 68 -9.15 6.49 -21.73
CA MET A 68 -8.22 5.65 -20.96
C MET A 68 -7.33 6.56 -20.13
N THR A 69 -7.60 6.65 -18.82
CA THR A 69 -6.77 7.39 -17.88
C THR A 69 -5.73 6.46 -17.26
N SER A 70 -4.48 6.91 -17.17
CA SER A 70 -3.40 6.17 -16.50
C SER A 70 -2.70 7.12 -15.53
N GLU A 71 -2.86 6.86 -14.24
CA GLU A 71 -2.18 7.56 -13.17
C GLU A 71 -1.01 6.73 -12.66
N ARG A 72 0.11 7.37 -12.33
CA ARG A 72 1.25 6.73 -11.67
C ARG A 72 1.21 7.06 -10.19
N ASN A 73 0.75 6.12 -9.39
CA ASN A 73 0.82 6.22 -7.94
C ASN A 73 2.18 5.72 -7.44
N GLU A 74 2.61 6.21 -6.29
CA GLU A 74 3.73 5.65 -5.56
C GLU A 74 3.44 4.18 -5.23
N LEU A 75 4.20 3.27 -5.87
CA LEU A 75 3.92 1.83 -5.82
C LEU A 75 4.17 1.20 -4.44
N TYR A 76 4.92 1.90 -3.59
CA TYR A 76 5.31 1.45 -2.25
C TYR A 76 5.33 2.66 -1.31
N GLY A 77 4.31 2.74 -0.45
CA GLY A 77 4.27 3.73 0.62
C GLY A 77 4.93 3.22 1.89
N LEU A 78 5.14 4.13 2.85
CA LEU A 78 5.48 3.74 4.23
C LEU A 78 4.44 2.75 4.79
N SER A 79 3.16 2.92 4.43
CA SER A 79 2.08 2.02 4.85
C SER A 79 2.33 0.57 4.45
N ASP A 80 2.83 0.32 3.24
CA ASP A 80 3.11 -1.04 2.75
C ASP A 80 4.32 -1.66 3.45
N PHE A 81 5.33 -0.85 3.76
CA PHE A 81 6.46 -1.28 4.57
C PHE A 81 6.02 -1.66 5.98
N LEU A 82 5.23 -0.81 6.64
CA LEU A 82 4.70 -1.08 7.97
C LEU A 82 3.77 -2.30 7.98
N ALA A 83 2.96 -2.51 6.95
CA ALA A 83 2.10 -3.67 6.84
C ALA A 83 2.91 -4.98 6.76
N ASN A 84 3.95 -5.00 5.92
CA ASN A 84 4.81 -6.17 5.76
C ASN A 84 5.63 -6.45 7.04
N CYS A 85 6.26 -5.43 7.63
CA CYS A 85 7.01 -5.59 8.88
C CYS A 85 6.09 -5.93 10.06
N GLY A 86 4.94 -5.28 10.16
CA GLY A 86 3.96 -5.49 11.23
C GLY A 86 3.40 -6.92 11.25
N GLY A 87 3.18 -7.53 10.09
CA GLY A 87 2.74 -8.92 9.99
C GLY A 87 3.75 -9.91 10.59
N PHE A 88 5.03 -9.79 10.22
CA PHE A 88 6.09 -10.65 10.76
C PHE A 88 6.36 -10.38 12.23
N LEU A 89 6.46 -9.11 12.63
CA LEU A 89 6.67 -8.73 14.03
C LEU A 89 5.51 -9.16 14.92
N GLY A 90 4.28 -9.08 14.43
CA GLY A 90 3.09 -9.56 15.15
C GLY A 90 3.13 -11.06 15.40
N LEU A 91 3.53 -11.85 14.41
CA LEU A 91 3.66 -13.31 14.54
C LEU A 91 4.76 -13.69 15.55
N PHE A 92 5.95 -13.10 15.42
CA PHE A 92 7.08 -13.41 16.31
C PHE A 92 6.87 -12.88 17.73
N CYS A 93 6.36 -11.65 17.90
CA CYS A 93 6.04 -11.12 19.21
C CYS A 93 4.91 -11.89 19.87
N GLY A 94 3.89 -12.33 19.13
CA GLY A 94 2.78 -13.12 19.66
C GLY A 94 3.24 -14.44 20.26
N LEU A 95 3.97 -15.26 19.49
CA LEU A 95 4.50 -16.55 19.96
C LEU A 95 5.55 -16.40 21.08
N SER A 96 6.37 -15.36 21.00
CA SER A 96 7.35 -15.06 22.06
C SER A 96 6.66 -14.63 23.34
N PHE A 97 5.61 -13.81 23.26
CA PHE A 97 4.87 -13.30 24.41
C PHE A 97 4.10 -14.40 25.13
N THR A 98 3.42 -15.28 24.40
CA THR A 98 2.72 -16.43 24.99
C THR A 98 3.70 -17.37 25.70
N SER A 99 4.86 -17.62 25.09
CA SER A 99 5.92 -18.44 25.70
C SER A 99 6.47 -17.80 26.99
N ILE A 100 6.74 -16.50 26.98
CA ILE A 100 7.21 -15.77 28.17
C ILE A 100 6.15 -15.82 29.28
N MET A 101 4.88 -15.58 28.94
CA MET A 101 3.78 -15.64 29.90
C MET A 101 3.64 -17.04 30.53
N GLU A 102 3.81 -18.10 29.76
CA GLU A 102 3.78 -19.47 30.26
C GLU A 102 4.94 -19.77 31.22
N VAL A 103 6.15 -19.31 30.88
CA VAL A 103 7.31 -19.42 31.79
C VAL A 103 7.05 -18.67 33.09
N LEU A 104 6.51 -17.44 33.04
CA LEU A 104 6.16 -16.66 34.24
C LEU A 104 5.09 -17.37 35.08
N TYR A 105 4.06 -17.91 34.44
CA TYR A 105 3.01 -18.68 35.10
C TYR A 105 3.58 -19.93 35.80
N TYR A 106 4.43 -20.69 35.12
CA TYR A 106 5.05 -21.89 35.70
C TYR A 106 6.01 -21.55 36.84
N LEU A 107 6.83 -20.51 36.68
CA LEU A 107 7.77 -20.07 37.71
C LEU A 107 7.04 -19.58 38.96
N THR A 108 6.00 -18.76 38.81
CA THR A 108 5.23 -18.24 39.94
C THR A 108 4.51 -19.37 40.69
N LEU A 109 3.84 -20.29 40.00
CA LEU A 109 3.23 -21.47 40.63
C LEU A 109 4.25 -22.34 41.35
N ARG A 110 5.37 -22.67 40.68
CA ARG A 110 6.39 -23.54 41.28
C ARG A 110 7.03 -22.88 42.50
N ILE A 111 7.36 -21.58 42.44
CA ILE A 111 7.92 -20.84 43.56
C ILE A 111 6.89 -20.69 44.69
N ALA A 112 5.65 -20.34 44.38
CA ALA A 112 4.58 -20.17 45.37
C ALA A 112 4.26 -21.49 46.07
N CYS A 113 3.99 -22.57 45.34
CA CYS A 113 3.70 -23.89 45.91
C CYS A 113 4.87 -24.43 46.75
N ASN A 114 6.10 -24.25 46.27
CA ASN A 114 7.29 -24.68 47.01
C ASN A 114 7.48 -23.86 48.31
N THR A 115 7.23 -22.55 48.24
CA THR A 115 7.29 -21.65 49.40
C THR A 115 6.16 -21.91 50.41
N LEU A 116 4.95 -22.21 49.95
CA LEU A 116 3.81 -22.56 50.79
C LEU A 116 4.00 -23.92 51.49
N ARG A 117 4.53 -24.92 50.78
CA ARG A 117 4.69 -26.27 51.32
C ARG A 117 5.87 -26.42 52.29
N PHE A 118 7.00 -25.77 52.00
CA PHE A 118 8.21 -25.90 52.81
C PHE A 118 8.56 -24.67 53.65
N GLY A 119 7.84 -23.56 53.48
CA GLY A 119 8.04 -22.30 54.19
C GLY A 119 9.11 -21.42 53.54
N ARG A 120 9.01 -20.09 53.73
CA ARG A 120 9.91 -19.06 53.15
C ARG A 120 11.41 -19.27 53.35
N ARG A 121 11.83 -20.13 54.28
CA ARG A 121 13.24 -20.37 54.63
C ARG A 121 13.81 -21.68 54.10
N VAL A 122 12.99 -22.61 53.60
CA VAL A 122 13.46 -23.94 53.16
C VAL A 122 12.93 -24.25 51.76
N TRP A 123 13.48 -23.59 50.75
CA TRP A 123 13.04 -23.72 49.36
C TRP A 123 13.40 -25.08 48.72
N SER A 124 14.35 -25.84 49.28
CA SER A 124 14.89 -27.04 48.62
C SER A 124 14.27 -28.37 49.09
N GLY A 125 13.35 -28.39 50.06
CA GLY A 125 12.84 -29.65 50.63
C GLY A 125 13.93 -30.57 51.21
N ASN A 126 15.15 -30.08 51.40
CA ASN A 126 16.28 -30.86 51.92
C ASN A 126 15.94 -31.29 53.36
N GLN A 127 15.84 -32.62 53.57
CA GLN A 127 15.40 -33.21 54.83
C GLN A 127 16.19 -32.67 56.04
N LYS A 128 17.51 -32.47 55.87
CA LYS A 128 18.39 -31.92 56.92
C LYS A 128 18.03 -30.48 57.30
N MET A 129 17.58 -29.66 56.35
CA MET A 129 17.19 -28.26 56.62
C MET A 129 15.77 -28.15 57.16
N VAL A 130 14.85 -29.00 56.68
CA VAL A 130 13.47 -29.10 57.23
C VAL A 130 13.50 -29.57 58.69
N GLU A 131 14.34 -30.58 59.00
CA GLU A 131 14.52 -31.04 60.38
C GLU A 131 15.19 -29.99 61.27
N ARG A 132 16.22 -29.27 60.80
CA ARG A 132 16.81 -28.13 61.55
C ARG A 132 15.80 -27.03 61.86
N GLU A 133 14.91 -26.69 60.92
CA GLU A 133 13.84 -25.71 61.19
C GLU A 133 12.79 -26.24 62.17
N ARG A 134 12.39 -27.52 62.08
CA ARG A 134 11.50 -28.14 63.09
C ARG A 134 12.13 -28.12 64.48
N MET A 135 13.41 -28.49 64.59
CA MET A 135 14.16 -28.46 65.84
C MET A 135 14.30 -27.03 66.40
N ARG A 136 14.57 -26.02 65.55
CA ARG A 136 14.54 -24.59 65.96
C ARG A 136 13.18 -24.17 66.53
N LYS A 137 12.07 -24.57 65.88
CA LYS A 137 10.71 -24.26 66.37
C LYS A 137 10.40 -24.96 67.70
N ILE A 138 10.86 -26.20 67.89
CA ILE A 138 10.70 -26.95 69.15
C ILE A 138 11.53 -26.32 70.27
N GLY A 139 12.80 -25.95 69.99
CA GLY A 139 13.68 -25.28 70.95
C GLY A 139 13.15 -23.91 71.39
N LEU A 140 12.65 -23.09 70.45
CA LEU A 140 11.99 -21.81 70.77
C LEU A 140 10.73 -21.99 71.62
N LYS A 141 9.98 -23.08 71.44
CA LYS A 141 8.81 -23.41 72.27
C LYS A 141 9.18 -23.96 73.66
N GLN A 142 10.29 -24.68 73.80
CA GLN A 142 10.75 -25.18 75.09
C GLN A 142 11.39 -24.08 75.94
N GLN A 143 12.05 -23.10 75.32
CA GLN A 143 12.62 -21.96 76.03
C GLN A 143 11.56 -20.94 76.48
N GLN A 144 10.31 -21.07 76.01
CA GLN A 144 9.16 -20.27 76.42
C GLN A 144 8.27 -20.95 77.47
N ARG A 145 8.66 -22.13 77.98
CA ARG A 145 7.94 -22.87 79.03
C ARG A 145 8.82 -22.97 80.27
#